data_AF-A0A259FLZ1-F1
#
_entry.id   AF-A0A259FLZ1-F1
#
_cell.length_a   1.000
_cell.length_b   1.000
_cell.length_c   1.000
_cell.angle_alpha   90.00
_cell.angle_beta   90.00
_cell.angle_gamma   90.00
#
_symmetry.space_group_name_H-M   'P 1'
#
loop_
_entity.id
_entity.type
_entity.pdbx_description
1 polymer ?
#
loop_
_entity_poly.entity_id
_entity_poly.type
_entity_poly.pdbx_seq_one_letter_code
_entity_poly.pdbx_strand_id
1 'polypeptide(L)'
;MMLRTLFTALMIVPMSLAWADTGNQADAATRFAQMLDMSSNANLARDSQQALDMMDAMTEPEFLVAAMAMSANPDVWLKAMEQAGSPNVPQNLTRMADPAMMTEWFYSSVDPQYQHAIVSRLLDPKKPQRWMQAMANPRFYMHALAVMNPATPMQWMKVTADGRMINPMQVWFDPKTYLNWMRLPQPVAGKKADKAAAPPAWKPPQRY
;
A
#
# COMPACT_ATOMS: atom_id res chain seq x y z
N MET A 1 53.04 -17.44 41.09
CA MET A 1 51.91 -18.09 40.40
C MET A 1 50.62 -17.36 40.80
N MET A 2 50.40 -16.15 40.27
CA MET A 2 49.20 -15.31 40.52
C MET A 2 49.37 -13.98 39.77
N LEU A 3 49.09 -13.94 38.45
CA LEU A 3 48.86 -12.68 37.71
C LEU A 3 48.38 -13.00 36.28
N ARG A 4 47.19 -13.61 36.15
CA ARG A 4 46.70 -14.00 34.82
C ARG A 4 45.18 -14.10 34.70
N THR A 5 44.44 -13.26 35.42
CA THR A 5 42.95 -13.27 35.35
C THR A 5 42.40 -11.89 35.71
N LEU A 6 42.58 -10.88 34.87
CA LEU A 6 41.96 -9.56 35.09
C LEU A 6 42.01 -8.66 33.85
N PHE A 7 41.62 -9.12 32.65
CA PHE A 7 41.52 -8.20 31.50
C PHE A 7 40.55 -8.63 30.38
N THR A 8 39.43 -9.28 30.70
CA THR A 8 38.49 -9.73 29.66
C THR A 8 37.04 -9.60 30.10
N ALA A 9 36.62 -8.39 30.47
CA ALA A 9 35.23 -8.12 30.81
C ALA A 9 34.87 -6.64 30.62
N LEU A 10 34.79 -6.16 29.37
CA LEU A 10 33.86 -5.11 28.94
C LEU A 10 34.05 -4.86 27.44
N MET A 11 33.12 -5.31 26.61
CA MET A 11 32.76 -4.76 25.28
C MET A 11 31.74 -5.74 24.67
N ILE A 12 30.56 -5.85 25.29
CA ILE A 12 29.37 -6.37 24.61
C ILE A 12 28.53 -5.15 24.30
N VAL A 13 28.75 -4.58 23.10
CA VAL A 13 27.84 -3.62 22.49
C VAL A 13 26.60 -4.42 22.05
N PRO A 14 25.38 -4.10 22.50
CA PRO A 14 24.18 -4.72 21.96
C PRO A 14 23.94 -4.13 20.56
N MET A 15 24.48 -4.80 19.54
CA MET A 15 24.30 -4.46 18.13
C MET A 15 22.95 -5.02 17.62
N SER A 16 21.84 -4.68 18.29
CA SER A 16 20.52 -5.28 18.02
C SER A 16 19.42 -4.26 17.63
N LEU A 17 19.76 -3.01 17.33
CA LEU A 17 18.77 -1.95 17.06
C LEU A 17 18.52 -1.64 15.57
N ALA A 18 19.09 -2.39 14.61
CA ALA A 18 19.00 -2.03 13.20
C ALA A 18 18.00 -2.86 12.36
N TRP A 19 17.28 -3.82 12.95
CA TRP A 19 16.53 -4.84 12.19
C TRP A 19 14.99 -4.77 12.35
N ALA A 20 14.47 -3.91 13.23
CA ALA A 20 13.02 -3.74 13.39
C ALA A 20 12.39 -2.82 12.31
N ASP A 21 13.21 -1.97 11.66
CA ASP A 21 12.76 -0.88 10.79
C ASP A 21 12.59 -1.32 9.31
N THR A 22 13.17 -2.46 8.92
CA THR A 22 13.16 -2.92 7.52
C THR A 22 11.89 -3.67 7.14
N GLY A 23 11.30 -4.43 8.08
CA GLY A 23 10.05 -5.16 7.83
C GLY A 23 8.87 -4.23 7.56
N ASN A 24 8.78 -3.14 8.32
CA ASN A 24 7.68 -2.19 8.23
C ASN A 24 7.73 -1.35 6.93
N GLN A 25 8.92 -1.04 6.42
CA GLN A 25 9.09 -0.40 5.12
C GLN A 25 8.75 -1.31 3.93
N ALA A 26 9.14 -2.60 3.99
CA ALA A 26 8.81 -3.54 2.93
C ALA A 26 7.29 -3.73 2.80
N ASP A 27 6.59 -3.78 3.95
CA ASP A 27 5.13 -3.82 4.00
C ASP A 27 4.51 -2.54 3.44
N ALA A 28 5.04 -1.37 3.82
CA ALA A 28 4.58 -0.08 3.32
C ALA A 28 4.76 0.04 1.79
N ALA A 29 5.89 -0.42 1.25
CA ALA A 29 6.15 -0.45 -0.19
C ALA A 29 5.20 -1.41 -0.93
N THR A 30 4.93 -2.58 -0.35
CA THR A 30 3.98 -3.55 -0.90
C THR A 30 2.57 -2.97 -0.95
N ARG A 31 2.13 -2.31 0.13
CA ARG A 31 0.84 -1.61 0.20
C ARG A 31 0.75 -0.52 -0.87
N PHE A 32 1.81 0.27 -1.04
CA PHE A 32 1.86 1.31 -2.08
C PHE A 32 1.74 0.72 -3.50
N ALA A 33 2.50 -0.33 -3.81
CA ALA A 33 2.37 -1.02 -5.10
C ALA A 33 0.96 -1.59 -5.31
N GLN A 34 0.32 -2.13 -4.28
CA GLN A 34 -1.03 -2.68 -4.35
C GLN A 34 -2.08 -1.61 -4.65
N MET A 35 -1.90 -0.37 -4.18
CA MET A 35 -2.80 0.74 -4.53
C MET A 35 -2.71 1.10 -6.01
N LEU A 36 -1.50 1.05 -6.58
CA LEU A 36 -1.25 1.36 -7.99
C LEU A 36 -1.71 0.24 -8.94
N ASP A 37 -1.93 -0.97 -8.41
CA ASP A 37 -2.40 -2.11 -9.19
C ASP A 37 -3.92 -2.05 -9.44
N MET A 38 -4.31 -1.40 -10.55
CA MET A 38 -5.71 -1.30 -10.99
C MET A 38 -6.40 -2.64 -11.25
N SER A 39 -5.65 -3.74 -11.35
CA SER A 39 -6.20 -5.08 -11.57
C SER A 39 -6.68 -5.75 -10.29
N SER A 40 -6.23 -5.27 -9.12
CA SER A 40 -6.47 -5.92 -7.84
C SER A 40 -6.81 -4.97 -6.69
N ASN A 41 -6.67 -3.65 -6.86
CA ASN A 41 -6.88 -2.66 -5.80
C ASN A 41 -8.33 -2.64 -5.26
N ALA A 42 -9.33 -3.23 -5.92
CA ALA A 42 -10.67 -3.35 -5.34
C ALA A 42 -10.68 -4.26 -4.12
N ASN A 43 -9.72 -5.17 -4.00
CA ASN A 43 -9.57 -6.00 -2.81
C ASN A 43 -9.27 -5.15 -1.56
N LEU A 44 -8.63 -4.00 -1.71
CA LEU A 44 -8.35 -3.06 -0.60
C LEU A 44 -9.63 -2.43 -0.05
N ALA A 45 -10.60 -2.16 -0.93
CA ALA A 45 -11.87 -1.52 -0.60
C ALA A 45 -12.99 -2.52 -0.33
N ARG A 46 -12.76 -3.82 -0.55
CA ARG A 46 -13.80 -4.85 -0.41
C ARG A 46 -14.27 -5.01 1.03
N ASP A 47 -13.34 -4.93 1.97
CA ASP A 47 -13.57 -5.11 3.40
C ASP A 47 -13.31 -3.77 4.10
N SER A 48 -14.32 -3.27 4.80
CA SER A 48 -14.22 -2.01 5.55
C SER A 48 -13.06 -2.03 6.56
N GLN A 49 -12.73 -3.20 7.13
CA GLN A 49 -11.62 -3.38 8.05
C GLN A 49 -10.26 -3.26 7.34
N GLN A 50 -10.12 -3.84 6.15
CA GLN A 50 -8.89 -3.71 5.35
C GLN A 50 -8.67 -2.27 4.90
N ALA A 51 -9.74 -1.58 4.55
CA ALA A 51 -9.68 -0.17 4.20
C ALA A 51 -9.30 0.70 5.41
N LEU A 52 -9.78 0.39 6.61
CA LEU A 52 -9.30 1.06 7.83
C LEU A 52 -7.82 0.78 8.10
N ASP A 53 -7.35 -0.44 7.88
CA ASP A 53 -5.94 -0.81 8.08
C ASP A 53 -5.06 -0.09 7.06
N MET A 54 -5.52 0.02 5.81
CA MET A 54 -4.85 0.80 4.77
C MET A 54 -4.83 2.30 5.11
N MET A 55 -5.97 2.87 5.52
CA MET A 55 -6.07 4.27 5.90
C MET A 55 -5.13 4.59 7.07
N ASP A 56 -5.08 3.73 8.08
CA ASP A 56 -4.15 3.91 9.20
C ASP A 56 -2.70 3.86 8.71
N ALA A 57 -2.34 2.87 7.89
CA ALA A 57 -1.02 2.76 7.27
C ALA A 57 -0.65 4.00 6.44
N MET A 58 -1.59 4.60 5.70
CA MET A 58 -1.36 5.82 4.91
C MET A 58 -0.98 7.04 5.76
N THR A 59 -1.32 7.03 7.05
CA THR A 59 -0.99 8.10 7.99
C THR A 59 0.31 7.85 8.77
N GLU A 60 0.95 6.70 8.55
CA GLU A 60 2.24 6.36 9.15
C GLU A 60 3.40 6.98 8.36
N PRO A 61 4.48 7.41 9.03
CA PRO A 61 5.63 8.01 8.36
C PRO A 61 6.32 7.04 7.39
N GLU A 62 6.30 5.75 7.71
CA GLU A 62 6.88 4.67 6.90
C GLU A 62 6.24 4.57 5.51
N PHE A 63 4.92 4.78 5.46
CA PHE A 63 4.18 4.79 4.21
C PHE A 63 4.55 5.99 3.36
N LEU A 64 4.68 7.18 3.96
CA LEU A 64 5.15 8.37 3.24
C LEU A 64 6.55 8.15 2.67
N VAL A 65 7.45 7.57 3.46
CA VAL A 65 8.81 7.24 3.02
C VAL A 65 8.80 6.26 1.85
N ALA A 66 8.02 5.18 1.96
CA ALA A 66 7.87 4.20 0.89
C ALA A 66 7.27 4.84 -0.38
N ALA A 67 6.23 5.66 -0.23
CA ALA A 67 5.61 6.37 -1.34
C ALA A 67 6.61 7.31 -2.05
N MET A 68 7.41 8.07 -1.30
CA MET A 68 8.47 8.91 -1.89
C MET A 68 9.49 8.07 -2.63
N ALA A 69 10.00 7.00 -2.00
CA ALA A 69 10.99 6.11 -2.60
C ALA A 69 10.50 5.46 -3.89
N MET A 70 9.26 4.98 -3.88
CA MET A 70 8.66 4.29 -5.02
C MET A 70 8.24 5.26 -6.12
N SER A 71 7.79 6.48 -5.78
CA SER A 71 7.43 7.51 -6.76
C SER A 71 8.62 7.95 -7.62
N ALA A 72 9.83 7.91 -7.05
CA ALA A 72 11.07 8.22 -7.75
C ALA A 72 11.47 7.12 -8.75
N ASN A 73 10.98 5.89 -8.57
CA ASN A 73 11.37 4.76 -9.38
C ASN A 73 10.45 4.64 -10.63
N PRO A 74 10.98 4.84 -11.85
CA PRO A 74 10.17 4.75 -13.06
C PRO A 74 9.59 3.34 -13.28
N ASP A 75 10.26 2.28 -12.84
CA ASP A 75 9.79 0.90 -13.05
C ASP A 75 8.47 0.62 -12.29
N VAL A 76 8.26 1.28 -11.14
CA VAL A 76 6.99 1.20 -10.39
C VAL A 76 5.83 1.76 -11.23
N TRP A 77 6.05 2.91 -11.87
CA TRP A 77 5.06 3.54 -12.74
C TRP A 77 4.81 2.77 -14.03
N LEU A 78 5.87 2.27 -14.68
CA LEU A 78 5.73 1.44 -15.88
C LEU A 78 4.88 0.20 -15.59
N LYS A 79 5.14 -0.46 -14.46
CA LYS A 79 4.37 -1.63 -14.03
C LYS A 79 2.92 -1.27 -13.76
N ALA A 80 2.65 -0.16 -13.06
CA ALA A 80 1.28 0.31 -12.82
C ALA A 80 0.53 0.59 -14.13
N MET A 81 1.19 1.21 -15.11
CA MET A 81 0.61 1.47 -16.43
C MET A 81 0.33 0.19 -17.21
N GLU A 82 1.25 -0.78 -17.17
CA GLU A 82 1.04 -2.10 -17.77
C GLU A 82 -0.16 -2.82 -17.14
N GLN A 83 -0.28 -2.78 -15.81
CA GLN A 83 -1.41 -3.35 -15.07
C GLN A 83 -2.75 -2.67 -15.40
N ALA A 84 -2.75 -1.38 -15.71
CA ALA A 84 -3.94 -0.65 -16.14
C ALA A 84 -4.51 -1.18 -17.47
N GLY A 85 -3.67 -1.75 -18.33
CA GLY A 85 -4.08 -2.42 -19.57
C GLY A 85 -4.52 -3.86 -19.40
N SER A 86 -4.44 -4.40 -18.18
CA SER A 86 -4.73 -5.81 -17.97
C SER A 86 -6.23 -6.11 -18.19
N PRO A 87 -6.57 -7.32 -18.68
CA PRO A 87 -7.95 -7.74 -18.89
C PRO A 87 -8.75 -7.87 -17.59
N ASN A 88 -8.08 -7.83 -16.43
CA ASN A 88 -8.69 -7.94 -15.11
C ASN A 88 -9.22 -6.60 -14.58
N VAL A 89 -8.79 -5.46 -15.13
CA VAL A 89 -9.24 -4.13 -14.68
C VAL A 89 -10.77 -3.98 -14.75
N PRO A 90 -11.49 -4.35 -15.84
CA PRO A 90 -12.95 -4.22 -15.87
C PRO A 90 -13.64 -5.06 -14.79
N GLN A 91 -13.14 -6.27 -14.52
CA GLN A 91 -13.67 -7.12 -13.45
C GLN A 91 -13.43 -6.48 -12.08
N ASN A 92 -12.24 -5.92 -11.85
CA ASN A 92 -11.88 -5.23 -10.61
C ASN A 92 -12.73 -3.96 -10.40
N LEU A 93 -12.94 -3.15 -11.44
CA LEU A 93 -13.83 -1.98 -11.41
C LEU A 93 -15.28 -2.38 -11.12
N THR A 94 -15.75 -3.50 -11.70
CA THR A 94 -17.11 -3.99 -11.41
C THR A 94 -17.26 -4.40 -9.95
N ARG A 95 -16.23 -4.99 -9.34
CA ARG A 95 -16.25 -5.30 -7.90
C ARG A 95 -16.32 -4.01 -7.06
N MET A 96 -15.65 -2.93 -7.47
CA MET A 96 -15.79 -1.63 -6.79
C MET A 96 -17.20 -1.03 -6.91
N ALA A 97 -17.91 -1.36 -7.99
CA ALA A 97 -19.30 -0.93 -8.19
C ALA A 97 -20.34 -1.93 -7.64
N ASP A 98 -19.91 -2.98 -6.93
CA ASP A 98 -20.80 -4.00 -6.40
C ASP A 98 -21.75 -3.41 -5.32
N PRO A 99 -23.08 -3.49 -5.49
CA PRO A 99 -24.03 -3.05 -4.49
C PRO A 99 -23.84 -3.73 -3.11
N ALA A 100 -23.37 -4.98 -3.09
CA ALA A 100 -23.10 -5.69 -1.85
C ALA A 100 -21.97 -5.01 -1.06
N MET A 101 -20.89 -4.63 -1.75
CA MET A 101 -19.78 -3.89 -1.15
C MET A 101 -20.26 -2.53 -0.62
N MET A 102 -21.04 -1.78 -1.39
CA MET A 102 -21.60 -0.49 -0.94
C MET A 102 -22.50 -0.65 0.29
N THR A 103 -23.28 -1.72 0.35
CA THR A 103 -24.16 -2.03 1.48
C THR A 103 -23.35 -2.36 2.74
N GLU A 104 -22.28 -3.15 2.62
CA GLU A 104 -21.36 -3.44 3.72
C GLU A 104 -20.72 -2.16 4.26
N TRP A 105 -20.24 -1.28 3.37
CA TRP A 105 -19.70 0.03 3.74
C TRP A 105 -20.73 0.94 4.40
N PHE A 106 -21.99 0.90 3.93
CA PHE A 106 -23.06 1.64 4.57
C PHE A 106 -23.29 1.15 6.00
N TYR A 107 -23.37 -0.16 6.21
CA TYR A 107 -23.54 -0.74 7.55
C TYR A 107 -22.33 -0.46 8.45
N SER A 108 -21.10 -0.58 7.93
CA SER A 108 -19.91 -0.24 8.72
C SER A 108 -19.89 1.24 9.11
N SER A 109 -20.32 2.14 8.21
CA SER A 109 -20.32 3.58 8.50
C SER A 109 -21.25 3.99 9.65
N VAL A 110 -22.35 3.25 9.87
CA VAL A 110 -23.29 3.48 10.97
C VAL A 110 -23.00 2.63 12.21
N ASP A 111 -22.03 1.71 12.14
CA ASP A 111 -21.63 0.88 13.26
C ASP A 111 -20.80 1.71 14.27
N PRO A 112 -21.25 1.85 15.54
CA PRO A 112 -20.49 2.54 16.57
C PRO A 112 -19.08 1.98 16.78
N GLN A 113 -18.88 0.67 16.60
CA GLN A 113 -17.59 0.04 16.81
C GLN A 113 -16.60 0.40 15.70
N TYR A 114 -17.07 0.49 14.45
CA TYR A 114 -16.28 0.96 13.32
C TYR A 114 -15.89 2.44 13.49
N GLN A 115 -16.83 3.28 13.91
CA GLN A 115 -16.55 4.69 14.22
C GLN A 115 -15.53 4.85 15.35
N HIS A 116 -15.66 4.06 16.41
CA HIS A 116 -14.69 4.04 17.50
C HIS A 116 -13.32 3.56 17.01
N ALA A 117 -13.27 2.56 16.13
CA ALA A 117 -12.01 2.08 15.54
C ALA A 117 -11.30 3.20 14.76
N ILE A 118 -12.02 3.97 13.93
CA ILE A 118 -11.46 5.15 13.23
C ILE A 118 -10.85 6.13 14.22
N VAL A 119 -11.64 6.55 15.22
CA VAL A 119 -11.21 7.55 16.21
C VAL A 119 -10.00 7.04 17.00
N SER A 120 -10.02 5.78 17.44
CA SER A 120 -8.93 5.19 18.22
C SER A 120 -7.60 5.13 17.46
N ARG A 121 -7.63 4.88 16.15
CA ARG A 121 -6.43 4.83 15.29
C ARG A 121 -5.92 6.23 14.95
N LEU A 122 -6.83 7.15 14.71
CA LEU A 122 -6.48 8.53 14.43
C LEU A 122 -5.85 9.19 15.66
N LEU A 123 -6.36 8.88 16.84
CA LEU A 123 -5.91 9.39 18.13
C LEU A 123 -4.92 8.46 18.85
N ASP A 124 -4.27 7.54 18.14
CA ASP A 124 -3.27 6.66 18.76
C ASP A 124 -2.17 7.52 19.41
N PRO A 125 -2.00 7.48 20.74
CA PRO A 125 -1.01 8.29 21.44
C PRO A 125 0.43 7.93 21.05
N LYS A 126 0.65 6.77 20.43
CA LYS A 126 1.96 6.35 19.92
C LYS A 126 2.27 6.90 18.53
N LYS A 127 1.27 7.38 17.77
CA LYS A 127 1.48 7.93 16.42
C LYS A 127 2.39 9.18 16.44
N PRO A 128 2.23 10.17 17.34
CA PRO A 128 3.18 11.28 17.48
C PRO A 128 4.61 10.80 17.80
N GLN A 129 4.75 9.76 18.64
CA GLN A 129 6.06 9.20 18.98
C GLN A 129 6.73 8.56 17.75
N ARG A 130 5.98 7.79 16.95
CA ARG A 130 6.45 7.22 15.68
C ARG A 130 6.87 8.30 14.69
N TRP A 131 6.08 9.37 14.56
CA TRP A 131 6.44 10.53 13.73
C TRP A 131 7.70 11.25 14.22
N MET A 132 7.85 11.46 15.52
CA MET A 132 9.05 12.06 16.09
C MET A 132 10.28 11.18 15.85
N GLN A 133 10.16 9.86 16.02
CA GLN A 133 11.23 8.91 15.73
C GLN A 133 11.58 8.91 14.24
N ALA A 134 10.59 8.92 13.35
CA ALA A 134 10.82 8.99 11.91
C ALA A 134 11.53 10.29 11.52
N MET A 135 11.11 11.45 12.04
CA MET A 135 11.78 12.72 11.78
C MET A 135 13.18 12.81 12.38
N ALA A 136 13.48 12.05 13.44
CA ALA A 136 14.83 11.93 13.97
C ALA A 136 15.70 10.95 13.16
N ASN A 137 15.09 10.06 12.36
CA ASN A 137 15.79 9.08 11.55
C ASN A 137 16.30 9.74 10.24
N PRO A 138 17.62 9.74 9.97
CA PRO A 138 18.17 10.29 8.73
C PRO A 138 17.58 9.67 7.47
N ARG A 139 17.15 8.39 7.53
CA ARG A 139 16.56 7.68 6.39
C ARG A 139 15.27 8.35 5.91
N PHE A 140 14.50 8.98 6.79
CA PHE A 140 13.28 9.70 6.42
C PHE A 140 13.57 10.78 5.37
N TYR A 141 14.66 11.53 5.53
CA TYR A 141 15.08 12.57 4.58
C TYR A 141 15.87 12.03 3.39
N MET A 142 16.55 10.88 3.52
CA MET A 142 17.32 10.29 2.42
C MET A 142 16.43 10.02 1.19
N HIS A 143 15.18 9.61 1.38
CA HIS A 143 14.25 9.39 0.27
C HIS A 143 13.78 10.69 -0.39
N ALA A 144 13.57 11.76 0.38
CA ALA A 144 13.31 13.08 -0.17
C ALA A 144 14.50 13.59 -1.00
N LEU A 145 15.73 13.38 -0.50
CA LEU A 145 16.96 13.69 -1.23
C LEU A 145 17.15 12.79 -2.46
N ALA A 146 16.68 11.54 -2.42
CA ALA A 146 16.75 10.63 -3.56
C ALA A 146 15.90 11.13 -4.74
N VAL A 147 14.75 11.75 -4.49
CA VAL A 147 13.96 12.41 -5.55
C VAL A 147 14.75 13.57 -6.18
N MET A 148 15.52 14.30 -5.38
CA MET A 148 16.38 15.40 -5.84
C MET A 148 17.72 14.93 -6.43
N ASN A 149 18.04 13.64 -6.33
CA ASN A 149 19.30 13.10 -6.83
C ASN A 149 19.29 13.18 -8.37
N PRO A 150 20.35 13.72 -9.01
CA PRO A 150 20.46 13.74 -10.48
C PRO A 150 20.34 12.35 -11.11
N ALA A 151 20.62 11.28 -10.37
CA ALA A 151 20.39 9.91 -10.81
C ALA A 151 18.91 9.63 -11.15
N THR A 152 17.95 10.24 -10.44
CA THR A 152 16.51 10.00 -10.64
C THR A 152 16.04 10.54 -11.99
N PRO A 153 16.27 11.81 -12.37
CA PRO A 153 16.04 12.28 -13.74
C PRO A 153 16.76 11.44 -14.79
N MET A 154 18.01 11.02 -14.54
CA MET A 154 18.76 10.15 -15.47
C MET A 154 18.10 8.78 -15.65
N GLN A 155 17.50 8.19 -14.61
CA GLN A 155 16.74 6.95 -14.72
C GLN A 155 15.49 7.14 -15.59
N TRP A 156 14.76 8.24 -15.40
CA TRP A 156 13.61 8.58 -16.25
C TRP A 156 14.02 8.82 -17.70
N MET A 157 15.11 9.57 -17.94
CA MET A 157 15.68 9.75 -19.27
C MET A 157 16.08 8.42 -19.90
N LYS A 158 16.73 7.53 -19.15
CA LYS A 158 17.11 6.20 -19.61
C LYS A 158 15.88 5.38 -20.01
N VAL A 159 14.87 5.31 -19.15
CA VAL A 159 13.61 4.59 -19.43
C VAL A 159 12.89 5.14 -20.68
N THR A 160 12.97 6.45 -20.88
CA THR A 160 12.41 7.13 -22.06
C THR A 160 13.23 6.81 -23.31
N ALA A 161 14.56 6.91 -23.23
CA ALA A 161 15.49 6.63 -24.34
C ALA A 161 15.49 5.16 -24.76
N ASP A 162 15.35 4.24 -23.79
CA ASP A 162 15.25 2.79 -24.02
C ASP A 162 13.90 2.39 -24.66
N GLY A 163 12.96 3.33 -24.81
CA GLY A 163 11.63 3.09 -25.38
C GLY A 163 10.69 2.28 -24.48
N ARG A 164 11.09 1.95 -23.24
CA ARG A 164 10.26 1.18 -22.30
C ARG A 164 8.96 1.90 -21.90
N MET A 165 8.90 3.22 -22.06
CA MET A 165 7.65 3.98 -21.86
C MET A 165 6.63 3.78 -23.00
N ILE A 166 7.06 3.42 -24.21
CA ILE A 166 6.20 3.45 -25.40
C ILE A 166 5.02 2.49 -25.25
N ASN A 167 5.30 1.23 -24.90
CA ASN A 167 4.26 0.19 -24.75
C ASN A 167 3.22 0.54 -23.66
N PRO A 168 3.60 0.86 -22.41
CA PRO A 168 2.63 1.24 -21.39
C PRO A 168 1.91 2.57 -21.68
N MET A 169 2.55 3.52 -22.36
CA MET A 169 1.86 4.75 -22.80
C MET A 169 0.78 4.46 -23.84
N GLN A 170 1.02 3.54 -24.78
CA GLN A 170 0.01 3.17 -25.78
C GLN A 170 -1.27 2.67 -25.12
N VAL A 171 -1.18 1.89 -24.05
CA VAL A 171 -2.34 1.43 -23.28
C VAL A 171 -3.19 2.60 -22.78
N TRP A 172 -2.53 3.65 -22.26
CA TRP A 172 -3.20 4.84 -21.73
C TRP A 172 -3.75 5.78 -22.81
N PHE A 173 -3.19 5.76 -24.02
CA PHE A 173 -3.70 6.58 -25.12
C PHE A 173 -4.61 5.81 -26.09
N ASP A 174 -4.73 4.48 -25.96
CA ASP A 174 -5.66 3.69 -26.76
C ASP A 174 -7.10 3.85 -26.24
N PRO A 175 -8.02 4.42 -27.06
CA PRO A 175 -9.43 4.53 -26.69
C PRO A 175 -10.07 3.17 -26.34
N LYS A 176 -9.57 2.07 -26.93
CA LYS A 176 -10.07 0.72 -26.66
C LYS A 176 -9.84 0.31 -25.21
N THR A 177 -8.77 0.76 -24.56
CA THR A 177 -8.51 0.48 -23.14
C THR A 177 -9.63 1.04 -22.27
N TYR A 178 -10.01 2.30 -22.48
CA TYR A 178 -11.12 2.93 -21.77
C TYR A 178 -12.46 2.29 -22.09
N LEU A 179 -12.70 1.95 -23.36
CA LEU A 179 -13.90 1.20 -23.76
C LEU A 179 -13.96 -0.16 -23.05
N ASN A 180 -12.82 -0.82 -22.86
CA ASN A 180 -12.74 -2.06 -22.11
C ASN A 180 -13.01 -1.85 -20.62
N TRP A 181 -12.52 -0.78 -20.00
CA TRP A 181 -12.84 -0.45 -18.60
C TRP A 181 -14.33 -0.17 -18.38
N MET A 182 -14.98 0.48 -19.35
CA MET A 182 -16.42 0.78 -19.30
C MET A 182 -17.31 -0.41 -19.69
N ARG A 183 -16.74 -1.48 -20.26
CA ARG A 183 -17.52 -2.68 -20.54
C ARG A 183 -17.89 -3.33 -19.22
N LEU A 184 -19.18 -3.29 -18.91
CA LEU A 184 -19.76 -4.16 -17.88
C LEU A 184 -19.43 -5.61 -18.25
N PRO A 185 -18.96 -6.44 -17.31
CA PRO A 185 -18.77 -7.85 -17.57
C PRO A 185 -20.11 -8.44 -18.00
N GLN A 186 -20.11 -9.12 -19.14
CA GLN A 186 -21.29 -9.82 -19.62
C GLN A 186 -21.77 -10.77 -18.51
N PRO A 187 -23.08 -10.79 -18.18
CA PRO A 187 -23.59 -11.73 -17.21
C PRO A 187 -23.22 -13.15 -17.67
N VAL A 188 -22.49 -13.88 -16.84
CA VAL A 188 -22.15 -15.27 -17.11
C VAL A 188 -23.46 -16.05 -17.11
N ALA A 189 -23.99 -16.34 -18.30
CA ALA A 189 -25.23 -17.09 -18.45
C ALA A 189 -25.05 -18.46 -17.77
N GLY A 190 -25.66 -18.64 -16.59
CA GLY A 190 -25.76 -19.96 -15.96
C GLY A 190 -25.54 -20.07 -14.45
N LYS A 191 -25.04 -19.04 -13.74
CA LYS A 191 -25.00 -19.10 -12.27
C LYS A 191 -26.25 -18.43 -11.68
N LYS A 192 -27.15 -19.26 -11.14
CA LYS A 192 -28.26 -18.83 -10.28
C LYS A 192 -27.72 -17.81 -9.30
N ALA A 193 -28.40 -16.67 -9.17
CA ALA A 193 -28.08 -15.68 -8.15
C ALA A 193 -27.99 -16.38 -6.80
N ASP A 194 -26.77 -16.54 -6.29
CA ASP A 194 -26.55 -16.95 -4.92
C ASP A 194 -27.26 -15.89 -4.07
N LYS A 195 -28.31 -16.32 -3.36
CA LYS A 195 -29.02 -15.46 -2.41
C LYS A 195 -27.96 -14.77 -1.58
N ALA A 196 -27.92 -13.44 -1.64
CA ALA A 196 -27.00 -12.64 -0.86
C ALA A 196 -27.15 -13.06 0.61
N ALA A 197 -26.15 -13.79 1.11
CA ALA A 197 -26.05 -14.07 2.52
C ALA A 197 -26.01 -12.72 3.23
N ALA A 198 -26.71 -12.61 4.36
CA ALA A 198 -26.61 -11.41 5.19
C ALA A 198 -25.12 -11.08 5.40
N PRO A 199 -24.71 -9.80 5.26
CA PRO A 199 -23.32 -9.44 5.43
C PRO A 199 -22.84 -9.92 6.81
N PRO A 200 -21.64 -10.52 6.90
CA PRO A 200 -21.11 -10.98 8.18
C PRO A 200 -21.07 -9.80 9.15
N ALA A 201 -21.56 -10.01 10.37
CA ALA A 201 -21.45 -9.00 11.43
C ALA A 201 -19.98 -8.62 11.62
N TRP A 202 -19.70 -7.31 11.70
CA TRP A 202 -18.36 -6.78 11.95
C TRP A 202 -17.79 -7.46 13.21
N LYS A 203 -16.57 -8.00 13.08
CA LYS A 203 -15.87 -8.64 14.19
C LYS A 203 -14.80 -7.67 14.68
N PRO A 204 -14.83 -7.26 15.96
CA PRO A 204 -13.75 -6.44 16.50
C PRO A 204 -12.41 -7.15 16.34
N PRO A 205 -11.34 -6.44 15.95
CA PRO A 205 -10.01 -7.01 15.93
C PRO A 205 -9.62 -7.44 17.35
N GLN A 206 -9.44 -8.74 17.55
CA GLN A 206 -8.77 -9.23 18.74
C GLN A 206 -7.28 -8.93 18.59
N ARG A 207 -6.81 -7.83 19.18
CA ARG A 207 -5.37 -7.62 19.35
C ARG A 207 -4.96 -7.94 20.78
N TYR A 208 -3.98 -8.84 20.86
CA TYR A 208 -3.15 -9.17 22.00
C TYR A 208 -2.35 -7.97 22.50
#